data_AF-A0A087CZC7-F1
#
_entry.id   AF-A0A087CZC7-F1
#
_cell.length_a   1.000
_cell.length_b   1.000
_cell.length_c   1.000
_cell.angle_alpha   90.00
_cell.angle_beta   90.00
_cell.angle_gamma   90.00
#
_symmetry.space_group_name_H-M   'P 1'
#
loop_
_entity.id
_entity.type
_entity.pdbx_description
1 polymer ?
#
loop_
_entity_poly.entity_id
_entity_poly.type
_entity_poly.pdbx_seq_one_letter_code
_entity_poly.pdbx_strand_id
1 'polypeptide(L)'
;MAVYNNPIVLQRADPWVLKVDGEYYFTASDPEYNVIAIRHASAINDLQKAPETIVWRKHESGPQSKYIWAPELHRVNGAWYIYYAAAEREFEPNGMPTHRMYVIENTDADPTTDNWVEKGQVVTQFDTFSLDATTEVIDGVQYLVWAQKDPDIPGNSNLYIARMENPWTLGGEPVMLTKPEYDWECIDFLVNEGPAFLFHDDKIYITYSASGTGVPYAVGLLTADRDADLLDPNSWSKSPVPVFKTCAENGQYGPGHNSFTKSEDGTEDLMVYHCRNYTEIKGDPLFDPNRHARVGVVRWTEDGPDFGVPAPDDVWTPTSTEVLPADGGPLAGTPVSRD
;
A
#
# COMPACT_ATOMS: atom_id res chain seq x y z
N MET A 1 -8.89 -24.36 -1.82
CA MET A 1 -9.24 -22.94 -1.83
C MET A 1 -9.51 -22.53 -0.40
N ALA A 2 -8.65 -21.67 0.13
CA ALA A 2 -8.83 -21.10 1.47
C ALA A 2 -10.04 -20.16 1.48
N VAL A 3 -10.70 -20.03 2.62
CA VAL A 3 -11.78 -19.06 2.82
C VAL A 3 -11.20 -17.94 3.67
N TYR A 4 -11.20 -16.72 3.14
CA TYR A 4 -10.71 -15.54 3.86
C TYR A 4 -11.87 -14.79 4.51
N ASN A 5 -11.69 -14.42 5.78
CA ASN A 5 -12.68 -13.67 6.54
C ASN A 5 -12.37 -12.18 6.43
N ASN A 6 -13.18 -11.43 5.67
CA ASN A 6 -12.99 -9.99 5.58
C ASN A 6 -13.75 -9.22 6.66
N PRO A 7 -13.18 -8.12 7.20
CA PRO A 7 -11.79 -7.65 7.02
C PRO A 7 -10.76 -8.53 7.76
N ILE A 8 -9.54 -8.61 7.22
CA ILE A 8 -8.44 -9.42 7.79
C ILE A 8 -7.71 -8.72 8.95
N VAL A 9 -7.65 -7.38 8.94
CA VAL A 9 -7.14 -6.57 10.05
C VAL A 9 -7.91 -5.24 10.11
N LEU A 10 -8.54 -4.98 11.25
CA LEU A 10 -9.27 -3.76 11.53
C LEU A 10 -8.33 -2.57 11.72
N GLN A 11 -8.82 -1.39 11.31
CA GLN A 11 -8.16 -0.09 11.46
C GLN A 11 -6.67 -0.10 11.06
N ARG A 12 -6.40 -0.63 9.87
CA ARG A 12 -5.09 -0.62 9.24
C ARG A 12 -5.28 -0.23 7.78
N ALA A 13 -4.78 0.95 7.44
CA ALA A 13 -4.74 1.42 6.06
C ALA A 13 -3.45 0.95 5.38
N ASP A 14 -3.42 1.04 4.06
CA ASP A 14 -2.22 0.80 3.25
C ASP A 14 -1.54 -0.55 3.57
N PRO A 15 -2.28 -1.68 3.53
CA PRO A 15 -1.79 -2.96 4.02
C PRO A 15 -0.76 -3.59 3.09
N TRP A 16 0.39 -3.94 3.66
CA TRP A 16 1.45 -4.69 3.01
C TRP A 16 1.59 -6.08 3.61
N VAL A 17 1.50 -7.13 2.79
CA VAL A 17 1.65 -8.52 3.22
C VAL A 17 2.72 -9.24 2.40
N LEU A 18 3.82 -9.62 3.07
CA LEU A 18 4.89 -10.40 2.47
C LEU A 18 4.89 -11.82 3.03
N LYS A 19 4.85 -12.83 2.14
CA LYS A 19 4.96 -14.24 2.54
C LYS A 19 6.43 -14.69 2.49
N VAL A 20 6.98 -15.12 3.62
CA VAL A 20 8.37 -15.61 3.74
C VAL A 20 8.38 -16.91 4.54
N ASP A 21 8.98 -17.96 3.99
CA ASP A 21 9.18 -19.25 4.67
C ASP A 21 7.89 -19.86 5.29
N GLY A 22 6.74 -19.60 4.67
CA GLY A 22 5.44 -20.13 5.10
C GLY A 22 4.66 -19.22 6.07
N GLU A 23 5.25 -18.10 6.50
CA GLU A 23 4.62 -17.09 7.34
C GLU A 23 4.25 -15.85 6.53
N TYR A 24 3.16 -15.18 6.92
CA TYR A 24 2.76 -13.87 6.41
C TYR A 24 3.20 -12.79 7.37
N TYR A 25 4.08 -11.89 6.93
CA TYR A 25 4.42 -10.66 7.63
C TYR A 25 3.52 -9.54 7.15
N PHE A 26 2.87 -8.86 8.08
CA PHE A 26 1.96 -7.74 7.83
C PHE A 26 2.49 -6.46 8.46
N THR A 27 2.48 -5.39 7.69
CA THR A 27 2.64 -4.02 8.17
C THR A 27 1.68 -3.10 7.43
N ALA A 28 1.40 -1.93 7.99
CA ALA A 28 0.35 -1.03 7.53
C ALA A 28 0.49 0.35 8.19
N SER A 29 -0.22 1.34 7.65
CA SER A 29 -0.42 2.62 8.33
C SER A 29 -1.24 2.43 9.61
N ASP A 30 -0.64 2.78 10.75
CA ASP A 30 -1.32 2.84 12.04
C ASP A 30 -2.28 4.05 12.09
N PRO A 31 -3.48 3.95 12.70
CA PRO A 31 -4.46 5.04 12.75
C PRO A 31 -3.95 6.33 13.44
N GLU A 32 -2.91 6.24 14.28
CA GLU A 32 -2.27 7.41 14.90
C GLU A 32 -1.10 7.96 14.06
N TYR A 33 -0.67 7.25 13.01
CA TYR A 33 0.43 7.60 12.12
C TYR A 33 1.72 7.96 12.87
N ASN A 34 2.08 7.19 13.90
CA ASN A 34 3.19 7.49 14.81
C ASN A 34 4.22 6.37 14.95
N VAL A 35 3.97 5.20 14.37
CA VAL A 35 4.81 4.01 14.48
C VAL A 35 4.82 3.21 13.18
N ILE A 36 5.82 2.34 13.05
CA ILE A 36 5.81 1.20 12.14
C ILE A 36 5.75 -0.04 13.02
N ALA A 37 4.79 -0.92 12.73
CA ALA A 37 4.60 -2.16 13.44
C ALA A 37 4.53 -3.35 12.47
N ILE A 38 4.99 -4.50 12.95
CA ILE A 38 4.96 -5.77 12.24
C ILE A 38 4.18 -6.78 13.08
N ARG A 39 3.34 -7.57 12.44
CA ARG A 39 2.78 -8.81 12.98
C ARG A 39 2.99 -9.93 11.97
N HIS A 40 2.97 -11.18 12.42
CA HIS A 40 3.02 -12.30 11.49
C HIS A 40 2.20 -13.51 11.95
N ALA A 41 1.75 -14.31 10.99
CA ALA A 41 1.05 -15.56 11.23
C ALA A 41 1.19 -16.52 10.03
N SER A 42 0.97 -17.82 10.28
CA SER A 42 0.98 -18.85 9.23
C SER A 42 -0.20 -18.80 8.24
N ALA A 43 -1.27 -18.07 8.58
CA ALA A 43 -2.47 -17.93 7.77
C ALA A 43 -2.99 -16.49 7.81
N ILE A 44 -3.55 -16.01 6.71
CA ILE A 44 -4.02 -14.61 6.59
C ILE A 44 -5.13 -14.30 7.60
N ASN A 45 -6.04 -15.25 7.85
CA ASN A 45 -7.14 -15.09 8.81
C ASN A 45 -6.68 -14.89 10.27
N ASP A 46 -5.43 -15.27 10.59
CA ASP A 46 -4.91 -15.18 11.95
C ASP A 46 -4.20 -13.84 12.21
N LEU A 47 -3.98 -13.01 11.17
CA LEU A 47 -3.27 -11.73 11.27
C LEU A 47 -3.93 -10.75 12.26
N GLN A 48 -5.26 -10.71 12.37
CA GLN A 48 -5.93 -9.83 13.34
C GLN A 48 -5.51 -10.12 14.79
N LYS A 49 -5.31 -11.40 15.13
CA LYS A 49 -4.99 -11.85 16.50
C LYS A 49 -3.50 -12.09 16.73
N ALA A 50 -2.69 -12.05 15.68
CA ALA A 50 -1.25 -12.08 15.80
C ALA A 50 -0.74 -10.90 16.65
N PRO A 51 0.23 -11.13 17.57
CA PRO A 51 0.87 -10.05 18.31
C PRO A 51 1.49 -9.02 17.38
N GLU A 52 1.30 -7.74 17.71
CA GLU A 52 1.89 -6.63 16.97
C GLU A 52 3.11 -6.09 17.71
N THR A 53 4.24 -6.08 17.01
CA THR A 53 5.52 -5.58 17.52
C THR A 53 5.83 -4.24 16.85
N ILE A 54 5.99 -3.19 17.67
CA ILE A 54 6.43 -1.88 17.19
C ILE A 54 7.94 -1.93 16.97
N VAL A 55 8.36 -1.76 15.72
CA VAL A 55 9.76 -1.88 15.31
C VAL A 55 10.44 -0.52 15.10
N TRP A 56 9.65 0.54 14.87
CA TRP A 56 10.17 1.90 14.74
C TRP A 56 9.11 2.92 15.18
N ARG A 57 9.56 4.09 15.67
CA ARG A 57 8.68 5.19 16.13
C ARG A 57 9.11 6.50 15.49
N LYS A 58 8.12 7.35 15.20
CA LYS A 58 8.37 8.71 14.73
C LYS A 58 9.34 9.46 15.65
N HIS A 59 10.11 10.37 15.07
CA HIS A 59 10.99 11.25 15.82
C HIS A 59 10.18 12.24 16.68
N GLU A 60 10.84 12.80 17.70
CA GLU A 60 10.24 13.87 18.52
C GLU A 60 10.12 15.19 17.74
N SER A 61 11.11 15.48 16.89
CA SER A 61 11.17 16.68 16.05
C SER A 61 12.07 16.45 14.83
N GLY A 62 12.00 17.35 13.85
CA GLY A 62 12.78 17.24 12.61
C GLY A 62 12.15 16.27 11.59
N PRO A 63 12.91 15.85 10.57
CA PRO A 63 12.49 14.81 9.63
C PRO A 63 11.90 13.60 10.33
N GLN A 64 10.90 12.96 9.73
CA GLN A 64 10.30 11.73 10.25
C GLN A 64 9.55 11.89 11.60
N SER A 65 9.13 13.10 11.97
CA SER A 65 8.46 13.37 13.24
C SER A 65 6.92 13.45 13.16
N LYS A 66 6.35 13.42 11.96
CA LYS A 66 4.91 13.49 11.69
C LYS A 66 4.50 12.51 10.60
N TYR A 67 3.27 12.00 10.72
CA TYR A 67 2.55 11.27 9.69
C TYR A 67 3.34 10.13 9.07
N ILE A 68 3.50 9.04 9.83
CA ILE A 68 4.19 7.83 9.37
C ILE A 68 3.22 7.01 8.54
N TRP A 69 3.46 6.95 7.23
CA TRP A 69 2.54 6.37 6.25
C TRP A 69 3.15 5.19 5.49
N ALA A 70 2.28 4.23 5.18
CA ALA A 70 2.46 3.17 4.20
C ALA A 70 3.81 2.45 4.29
N PRO A 71 4.15 1.82 5.43
CA PRO A 71 5.32 0.98 5.50
C PRO A 71 5.16 -0.26 4.60
N GLU A 72 6.20 -0.60 3.85
CA GLU A 72 6.31 -1.86 3.12
C GLU A 72 7.55 -2.64 3.56
N LEU A 73 7.37 -3.89 4.00
CA LEU A 73 8.46 -4.78 4.41
C LEU A 73 8.96 -5.61 3.22
N HIS A 74 10.22 -5.43 2.86
CA HIS A 74 10.87 -6.12 1.73
C HIS A 74 12.09 -6.90 2.20
N ARG A 75 12.43 -7.97 1.47
CA ARG A 75 13.67 -8.73 1.68
C ARG A 75 14.57 -8.63 0.46
N VAL A 76 15.67 -7.89 0.58
CA VAL A 76 16.59 -7.62 -0.53
C VAL A 76 18.02 -7.99 -0.10
N ASN A 77 18.73 -8.76 -0.92
CA ASN A 77 20.13 -9.16 -0.67
C ASN A 77 20.40 -9.75 0.73
N GLY A 78 19.40 -10.45 1.31
CA GLY A 78 19.52 -11.12 2.61
C GLY A 78 19.22 -10.25 3.83
N ALA A 79 18.89 -8.96 3.66
CA ALA A 79 18.45 -8.07 4.73
C ALA A 79 16.98 -7.67 4.55
N TRP A 80 16.36 -7.21 5.64
CA TRP A 80 15.04 -6.63 5.65
C TRP A 80 15.12 -5.12 5.47
N TYR A 81 14.20 -4.57 4.69
CA TYR A 81 14.04 -3.13 4.48
C TYR A 81 12.59 -2.75 4.68
N ILE A 82 12.34 -1.65 5.37
CA ILE A 82 11.02 -1.01 5.37
C ILE A 82 11.12 0.33 4.66
N TYR A 83 10.37 0.47 3.57
CA TYR A 83 10.14 1.74 2.89
C TYR A 83 8.89 2.37 3.49
N TYR A 84 8.93 3.65 3.82
CA TYR A 84 7.78 4.38 4.38
C TYR A 84 7.89 5.85 4.03
N ALA A 85 6.78 6.57 4.18
CA ALA A 85 6.76 8.01 4.06
C ALA A 85 6.62 8.66 5.43
N ALA A 86 7.30 9.79 5.62
CA ALA A 86 7.14 10.60 6.82
C ALA A 86 7.38 12.08 6.52
N ALA A 87 6.86 12.95 7.38
CA ALA A 87 6.99 14.39 7.26
C ALA A 87 7.73 15.00 8.47
N GLU A 88 8.34 16.16 8.25
CA GLU A 88 8.84 17.03 9.33
C GLU A 88 7.76 18.02 9.81
N ARG A 89 6.99 18.54 8.86
CA ARG A 89 5.97 19.56 9.07
C ARG A 89 4.61 19.00 8.71
N GLU A 90 3.57 19.75 8.99
CA GLU A 90 2.22 19.36 8.56
C GLU A 90 2.06 19.60 7.05
N PHE A 91 0.85 19.91 6.60
CA PHE A 91 0.58 20.26 5.22
C PHE A 91 1.12 21.65 4.87
N GLU A 92 1.47 21.85 3.61
CA GLU A 92 1.69 23.16 3.03
C GLU A 92 0.41 24.03 3.15
N PRO A 93 0.49 25.37 3.04
CA PRO A 93 -0.69 26.24 3.11
C PRO A 93 -1.80 25.92 2.09
N ASN A 94 -1.45 25.26 0.98
CA ASN A 94 -2.40 24.79 -0.03
C ASN A 94 -2.97 23.39 0.25
N GLY A 95 -2.68 22.80 1.41
CA GLY A 95 -3.10 21.46 1.81
C GLY A 95 -2.24 20.31 1.27
N MET A 96 -1.16 20.58 0.53
CA MET A 96 -0.26 19.52 0.03
C MET A 96 0.49 18.88 1.20
N PRO A 97 0.56 17.55 1.32
CA PRO A 97 1.39 16.92 2.35
C PRO A 97 2.88 17.19 2.08
N THR A 98 3.70 17.20 3.14
CA THR A 98 5.14 17.51 3.03
C THR A 98 6.06 16.29 3.10
N HIS A 99 5.50 15.09 2.91
CA HIS A 99 6.20 13.81 3.06
C HIS A 99 7.43 13.67 2.16
N ARG A 100 8.39 12.89 2.64
CA ARG A 100 9.47 12.27 1.87
C ARG A 100 9.50 10.77 2.17
N MET A 101 10.19 10.03 1.30
CA MET A 101 10.40 8.59 1.44
C MET A 101 11.64 8.30 2.28
N TYR A 102 11.55 7.33 3.18
CA TYR A 102 12.62 6.90 4.07
C TYR A 102 12.75 5.38 4.05
N VAL A 103 13.93 4.91 4.43
CA VAL A 103 14.23 3.47 4.55
C VAL A 103 14.86 3.17 5.90
N ILE A 104 14.39 2.11 6.55
CA ILE A 104 15.08 1.45 7.66
C ILE A 104 15.50 0.03 7.27
N GLU A 105 16.63 -0.43 7.80
CA GLU A 105 17.25 -1.74 7.49
C GLU A 105 17.38 -2.60 8.75
N ASN A 106 17.09 -3.89 8.66
CA ASN A 106 17.40 -4.87 9.71
C ASN A 106 18.08 -6.10 9.10
N THR A 107 19.25 -6.46 9.65
CA THR A 107 20.06 -7.59 9.17
C THR A 107 19.81 -8.89 9.92
N ASP A 108 18.97 -8.89 10.94
CA ASP A 108 18.58 -10.10 11.65
C ASP A 108 17.67 -11.00 10.81
N ALA A 109 17.62 -12.28 11.15
CA ALA A 109 16.71 -13.21 10.49
C ALA A 109 15.23 -12.87 10.79
N ASP A 110 14.94 -12.45 12.01
CA ASP A 110 13.59 -12.06 12.46
C ASP A 110 13.42 -10.53 12.34
N PRO A 111 12.51 -10.04 11.48
CA PRO A 111 12.31 -8.60 11.29
C PRO A 111 11.63 -7.92 12.49
N THR A 112 11.17 -8.67 13.49
CA THR A 112 10.54 -8.11 14.70
C THR A 112 11.55 -7.75 15.80
N THR A 113 12.85 -7.96 15.57
CA THR A 113 13.90 -7.49 16.49
C THR A 113 14.05 -5.96 16.43
N ASP A 114 14.75 -5.39 17.41
CA ASP A 114 14.96 -3.95 17.58
C ASP A 114 16.21 -3.41 16.84
N ASN A 115 16.82 -4.21 15.95
CA ASN A 115 18.06 -3.87 15.23
C ASN A 115 17.83 -3.05 13.95
N TRP A 116 16.76 -2.25 13.90
CA TRP A 116 16.45 -1.40 12.75
C TRP A 116 17.35 -0.16 12.70
N VAL A 117 18.00 0.06 11.55
CA VAL A 117 18.91 1.19 11.28
C VAL A 117 18.33 2.10 10.21
N GLU A 118 18.18 3.39 10.52
CA GLU A 118 17.77 4.40 9.54
C GLU A 118 18.83 4.60 8.46
N LYS A 119 18.43 4.45 7.19
CA LYS A 119 19.26 4.74 6.01
C LYS A 119 19.05 6.18 5.52
N GLY A 120 18.06 6.86 6.07
CA GLY A 120 17.71 8.24 5.73
C GLY A 120 16.71 8.32 4.58
N GLN A 121 16.62 9.52 4.01
CA GLN A 121 15.70 9.83 2.92
C GLN A 121 16.20 9.22 1.60
N VAL A 122 15.27 8.63 0.83
CA VAL A 122 15.51 8.32 -0.59
C VAL A 122 15.41 9.64 -1.36
N VAL A 123 16.54 10.17 -1.79
CA VAL A 123 16.62 11.44 -2.51
C VAL A 123 16.25 11.23 -3.98
N THR A 124 15.34 12.06 -4.49
CA THR A 124 14.93 12.05 -5.91
C THR A 124 15.31 13.38 -6.58
N GLN A 125 14.93 13.55 -7.85
CA GLN A 125 15.23 14.72 -8.64
C GLN A 125 14.54 16.01 -8.14
N PHE A 126 13.44 15.87 -7.39
CA PHE A 126 12.72 16.99 -6.79
C PHE A 126 12.62 16.85 -5.28
N ASP A 127 12.79 17.97 -4.56
CA ASP A 127 12.51 18.03 -3.13
C ASP A 127 11.03 18.40 -2.89
N THR A 128 10.14 17.45 -3.20
CA THR A 128 8.68 17.63 -3.17
C THR A 128 7.98 16.47 -2.45
N PHE A 129 6.67 16.61 -2.22
CA PHE A 129 5.82 15.55 -1.68
C PHE A 129 6.07 14.21 -2.38
N SER A 130 6.56 13.22 -1.62
CA SER A 130 6.91 11.89 -2.11
C SER A 130 6.55 10.83 -1.07
N LEU A 131 5.95 9.72 -1.50
CA LEU A 131 5.42 8.66 -0.66
C LEU A 131 5.26 7.34 -1.42
N ASP A 132 4.79 6.32 -0.71
CA ASP A 132 4.33 5.03 -1.25
C ASP A 132 5.37 4.35 -2.14
N ALA A 133 6.59 4.25 -1.62
CA ALA A 133 7.67 3.56 -2.29
C ALA A 133 7.48 2.04 -2.20
N THR A 134 7.37 1.38 -3.35
CA THR A 134 7.45 -0.07 -3.49
C THR A 134 8.65 -0.47 -4.34
N THR A 135 9.18 -1.68 -4.12
CA THR A 135 10.36 -2.16 -4.84
C THR A 135 10.22 -3.60 -5.29
N GLU A 136 10.92 -3.95 -6.38
CA GLU A 136 11.08 -5.33 -6.82
C GLU A 136 12.44 -5.53 -7.50
N VAL A 137 12.98 -6.75 -7.40
CA VAL A 137 14.16 -7.20 -8.14
C VAL A 137 13.74 -7.97 -9.39
N ILE A 138 13.92 -7.34 -10.55
CA ILE A 138 13.55 -7.91 -11.85
C ILE A 138 14.84 -8.21 -12.61
N ASP A 139 15.07 -9.50 -12.88
CA ASP A 139 16.24 -10.01 -13.61
C ASP A 139 17.59 -9.51 -13.04
N GLY A 140 17.67 -9.45 -11.71
CA GLY A 140 18.87 -9.03 -10.97
C GLY A 140 19.03 -7.53 -10.82
N VAL A 141 18.09 -6.72 -11.33
CA VAL A 141 18.08 -5.26 -11.18
C VAL A 141 16.95 -4.87 -10.23
N GLN A 142 17.26 -4.15 -9.16
CA GLN A 142 16.25 -3.60 -8.27
C GLN A 142 15.66 -2.32 -8.88
N TYR A 143 14.34 -2.24 -8.92
CA TYR A 143 13.58 -1.06 -9.30
C TYR A 143 12.81 -0.52 -8.10
N LEU A 144 12.65 0.80 -8.04
CA LEU A 144 11.76 1.48 -7.11
C LEU A 144 10.66 2.16 -7.91
N VAL A 145 9.42 2.01 -7.46
CA VAL A 145 8.26 2.75 -7.97
C VAL A 145 7.64 3.51 -6.81
N TRP A 146 7.31 4.78 -7.01
CA TRP A 146 6.78 5.63 -5.95
C TRP A 146 5.87 6.72 -6.49
N ALA A 147 5.15 7.36 -5.58
CA ALA A 147 4.30 8.51 -5.86
C ALA A 147 5.03 9.81 -5.51
N GLN A 148 5.04 10.79 -6.42
CA GLN A 148 5.69 12.07 -6.19
C GLN A 148 5.03 13.24 -6.92
N LYS A 149 5.04 14.42 -6.28
CA LYS A 149 4.64 15.69 -6.87
C LYS A 149 5.71 16.21 -7.83
N ASP A 150 5.36 16.34 -9.10
CA ASP A 150 6.09 17.19 -10.04
C ASP A 150 5.65 18.67 -9.89
N PRO A 151 6.57 19.62 -9.69
CA PRO A 151 6.23 21.05 -9.63
C PRO A 151 5.49 21.56 -10.87
N ASP A 152 5.79 21.01 -12.05
CA ASP A 152 5.31 21.52 -13.35
C ASP A 152 4.08 20.77 -13.88
N ILE A 153 3.67 19.68 -13.24
CA ILE A 153 2.46 18.92 -13.60
C ILE A 153 1.33 19.25 -12.62
N PRO A 154 0.13 19.68 -13.09
CA PRO A 154 -1.03 19.86 -12.21
C PRO A 154 -1.39 18.60 -11.42
N GLY A 155 -1.84 18.77 -10.18
CA GLY A 155 -2.25 17.69 -9.29
C GLY A 155 -1.31 17.44 -8.12
N ASN A 156 -1.57 16.36 -7.39
CA ASN A 156 -0.94 16.02 -6.11
C ASN A 156 0.26 15.11 -6.31
N SER A 157 0.12 14.02 -7.06
CA SER A 157 1.20 13.04 -7.28
C SER A 157 1.03 12.30 -8.61
N ASN A 158 2.17 11.92 -9.16
CA ASN A 158 2.33 11.02 -10.32
C ASN A 158 3.11 9.78 -9.87
N LEU A 159 3.11 8.72 -10.67
CA LEU A 159 4.02 7.59 -10.42
C LEU A 159 5.31 7.70 -11.21
N TYR A 160 6.41 7.37 -10.55
CA TYR A 160 7.74 7.30 -11.14
C TYR A 160 8.37 5.93 -10.92
N ILE A 161 9.28 5.54 -11.80
CA ILE A 161 10.13 4.37 -11.68
C ILE A 161 11.60 4.77 -11.83
N ALA A 162 12.49 4.11 -11.09
CA ALA A 162 13.94 4.23 -11.25
C ALA A 162 14.63 2.92 -10.91
N ARG A 163 15.83 2.71 -11.46
CA ARG A 163 16.75 1.68 -10.96
C ARG A 163 17.31 2.09 -9.61
N MET A 164 17.65 1.11 -8.77
CA MET A 164 18.29 1.31 -7.47
C MET A 164 19.78 0.97 -7.57
N GLU A 165 20.65 1.81 -6.99
CA GLU A 165 22.07 1.50 -6.77
C GLU A 165 22.23 0.53 -5.58
N ASN A 166 21.44 0.78 -4.55
CA ASN A 166 21.28 -0.05 -3.36
C ASN A 166 19.86 0.18 -2.81
N PRO A 167 19.39 -0.58 -1.81
CA PRO A 167 18.00 -0.50 -1.33
C PRO A 167 17.52 0.84 -0.76
N TRP A 168 18.37 1.87 -0.67
CA TRP A 168 17.97 3.20 -0.19
C TRP A 168 18.50 4.35 -1.08
N THR A 169 19.04 4.04 -2.27
CA THR A 169 19.64 5.03 -3.18
C THR A 169 19.23 4.74 -4.63
N LEU A 170 18.69 5.76 -5.31
CA LEU A 170 18.42 5.66 -6.75
C LEU A 170 19.71 5.53 -7.54
N GLY A 171 19.74 4.60 -8.50
CA GLY A 171 20.86 4.35 -9.40
C GLY A 171 20.68 4.93 -10.80
N GLY A 172 19.66 5.75 -11.03
CA GLY A 172 19.37 6.39 -12.31
C GLY A 172 18.31 7.47 -12.21
N GLU A 173 18.12 8.21 -13.30
CA GLU A 173 17.10 9.26 -13.39
C GLU A 173 15.68 8.66 -13.31
N PRO A 174 14.81 9.22 -12.45
CA PRO A 174 13.39 8.87 -12.40
C PRO A 174 12.65 9.07 -13.72
N VAL A 175 11.81 8.11 -14.06
CA VAL A 175 10.94 8.15 -15.25
C VAL A 175 9.48 8.15 -14.79
N MET A 176 8.69 9.12 -15.24
CA MET A 176 7.25 9.16 -14.94
C MET A 176 6.51 8.10 -15.76
N LEU A 177 5.73 7.25 -15.08
CA LEU A 177 4.92 6.21 -15.71
C LEU A 177 3.47 6.66 -15.97
N THR A 178 2.86 7.33 -14.99
CA THR A 178 1.48 7.80 -15.10
C THR A 178 1.29 9.07 -14.28
N LYS A 179 0.33 9.89 -14.73
CA LYS A 179 -0.22 11.02 -14.00
C LYS A 179 -1.76 10.90 -13.96
N PRO A 180 -2.43 11.48 -12.97
CA PRO A 180 -3.89 11.55 -12.94
C PRO A 180 -4.41 12.37 -14.13
N GLU A 181 -5.25 11.77 -14.97
CA GLU A 181 -5.78 12.42 -16.17
C GLU A 181 -7.17 11.95 -16.59
N TYR A 182 -7.58 10.73 -16.20
CA TYR A 182 -8.94 10.27 -16.39
C TYR A 182 -9.86 10.85 -15.31
N ASP A 183 -11.14 11.07 -15.63
CA ASP A 183 -12.12 11.67 -14.71
C ASP A 183 -12.18 10.93 -13.36
N TRP A 184 -12.06 9.60 -13.38
CA TRP A 184 -12.08 8.76 -12.17
C TRP A 184 -10.81 8.88 -11.31
N GLU A 185 -9.72 9.43 -11.84
CA GLU A 185 -8.46 9.70 -11.13
C GLU A 185 -8.42 11.09 -10.48
N CYS A 186 -9.41 11.94 -10.80
CA CYS A 186 -9.40 13.36 -10.52
C CYS A 186 -10.58 13.81 -9.62
N ILE A 187 -11.19 12.88 -8.89
CA ILE A 187 -12.29 13.18 -7.97
C ILE A 187 -11.69 13.59 -6.62
N ASP A 188 -12.09 14.76 -6.13
CA ASP A 188 -11.58 15.46 -4.93
C ASP A 188 -10.12 15.92 -5.04
N PHE A 189 -9.22 15.05 -5.46
CA PHE A 189 -7.80 15.34 -5.70
C PHE A 189 -7.33 14.67 -7.00
N LEU A 190 -6.28 15.22 -7.60
CA LEU A 190 -5.64 14.64 -8.78
C LEU A 190 -4.47 13.79 -8.28
N VAL A 191 -4.69 12.50 -8.09
CA VAL A 191 -3.75 11.58 -7.41
C VAL A 191 -3.50 10.34 -8.24
N ASN A 192 -2.23 9.97 -8.40
CA ASN A 192 -1.81 8.58 -8.59
C ASN A 192 -0.83 8.25 -7.45
N GLU A 193 -1.14 7.24 -6.64
CA GLU A 193 -0.37 6.83 -5.45
C GLU A 193 -0.44 5.31 -5.20
N GLY A 194 0.14 4.80 -4.11
CA GLY A 194 0.08 3.38 -3.72
C GLY A 194 0.39 2.38 -4.84
N PRO A 195 1.55 2.47 -5.54
CA PRO A 195 1.93 1.51 -6.56
C PRO A 195 2.18 0.11 -5.98
N ALA A 196 1.80 -0.96 -6.68
CA ALA A 196 2.14 -2.32 -6.30
C ALA A 196 2.41 -3.23 -7.50
N PHE A 197 3.49 -3.99 -7.43
CA PHE A 197 3.88 -4.92 -8.48
C PHE A 197 3.07 -6.23 -8.43
N LEU A 198 2.68 -6.73 -9.60
CA LEU A 198 2.14 -8.07 -9.79
C LEU A 198 2.74 -8.70 -11.05
N PHE A 199 3.09 -9.98 -10.97
CA PHE A 199 3.76 -10.71 -12.05
C PHE A 199 2.93 -11.91 -12.47
N HIS A 200 2.76 -12.08 -13.78
CA HIS A 200 2.13 -13.27 -14.35
C HIS A 200 2.64 -13.51 -15.76
N ASP A 201 3.06 -14.73 -16.02
CA ASP A 201 3.67 -15.16 -17.29
C ASP A 201 4.75 -14.17 -17.79
N ASP A 202 4.57 -13.62 -18.99
CA ASP A 202 5.48 -12.68 -19.65
C ASP A 202 5.12 -11.21 -19.41
N LYS A 203 4.28 -10.91 -18.42
CA LYS A 203 3.81 -9.56 -18.11
C LYS A 203 4.22 -9.09 -16.72
N ILE A 204 4.39 -7.77 -16.63
CA ILE A 204 4.53 -7.03 -15.38
C ILE A 204 3.36 -6.06 -15.29
N TYR A 205 2.70 -6.09 -14.14
CA TYR A 205 1.60 -5.20 -13.81
C TYR A 205 2.02 -4.29 -12.67
N ILE A 206 1.62 -3.03 -12.73
CA ILE A 206 1.67 -2.10 -11.60
C ILE A 206 0.25 -1.60 -11.36
N THR A 207 -0.38 -2.03 -10.27
CA THR A 207 -1.59 -1.36 -9.80
C THR A 207 -1.23 -0.06 -9.10
N TYR A 208 -2.14 0.89 -9.08
CA TYR A 208 -1.98 2.14 -8.34
C TYR A 208 -3.35 2.67 -7.92
N SER A 209 -3.41 3.54 -6.93
CA SER A 209 -4.66 4.16 -6.46
C SER A 209 -4.79 5.61 -6.92
N ALA A 210 -6.03 6.08 -7.04
CA ALA A 210 -6.31 7.43 -7.53
C ALA A 210 -7.52 8.08 -6.85
N SER A 211 -7.71 9.39 -7.08
CA SER A 211 -8.72 10.24 -6.41
C SER A 211 -8.50 10.39 -4.89
N GLY A 212 -9.40 11.11 -4.22
CA GLY A 212 -9.37 11.24 -2.75
C GLY A 212 -9.70 9.94 -2.03
N THR A 213 -9.14 9.76 -0.83
CA THR A 213 -9.21 8.55 0.02
C THR A 213 -10.57 8.29 0.67
N GLY A 214 -11.64 8.89 0.12
CA GLY A 214 -13.04 8.61 0.47
C GLY A 214 -13.67 7.55 -0.44
N VAL A 215 -14.98 7.66 -0.67
CA VAL A 215 -15.72 6.80 -1.61
C VAL A 215 -15.15 6.75 -3.04
N PRO A 216 -14.59 7.83 -3.63
CA PRO A 216 -14.10 7.77 -5.01
C PRO A 216 -12.78 7.04 -5.19
N TYR A 217 -12.07 6.68 -4.10
CA TYR A 217 -10.80 5.97 -4.18
C TYR A 217 -10.96 4.66 -4.96
N ALA A 218 -10.08 4.44 -5.92
CA ALA A 218 -10.13 3.32 -6.85
C ALA A 218 -8.74 2.97 -7.37
N VAL A 219 -8.60 1.75 -7.89
CA VAL A 219 -7.34 1.19 -8.38
C VAL A 219 -7.29 1.21 -9.90
N GLY A 220 -6.22 1.78 -10.46
CA GLY A 220 -5.82 1.68 -11.85
C GLY A 220 -4.76 0.60 -12.09
N LEU A 221 -4.39 0.41 -13.35
CA LEU A 221 -3.45 -0.63 -13.77
C LEU A 221 -2.55 -0.12 -14.90
N LEU A 222 -1.25 -0.32 -14.75
CA LEU A 222 -0.25 -0.25 -15.81
C LEU A 222 0.18 -1.67 -16.17
N THR A 223 0.40 -1.94 -17.45
CA THR A 223 0.85 -3.24 -17.96
C THR A 223 2.05 -3.05 -18.88
N ALA A 224 3.10 -3.84 -18.69
CA ALA A 224 4.27 -3.91 -19.56
C ALA A 224 4.63 -5.37 -19.88
N ASP A 225 5.31 -5.59 -21.00
CA ASP A 225 5.98 -6.86 -21.29
C ASP A 225 7.20 -7.01 -20.36
N ARG A 226 7.46 -8.24 -19.90
CA ARG A 226 8.57 -8.52 -18.98
C ARG A 226 9.95 -8.24 -19.59
N ASP A 227 10.08 -8.37 -20.91
CA ASP A 227 11.31 -8.11 -21.66
C ASP A 227 11.41 -6.68 -22.21
N ALA A 228 10.43 -5.82 -21.95
CA ALA A 228 10.44 -4.42 -22.35
C ALA A 228 11.43 -3.59 -21.51
N ASP A 229 11.78 -2.41 -22.02
CA ASP A 229 12.50 -1.41 -21.22
C ASP A 229 11.54 -0.75 -20.23
N LEU A 230 11.60 -1.17 -18.97
CA LEU A 230 10.72 -0.64 -17.90
C LEU A 230 10.95 0.85 -17.63
N LEU A 231 12.06 1.43 -18.09
CA LEU A 231 12.36 2.86 -18.01
C LEU A 231 11.93 3.64 -19.26
N ASP A 232 11.30 3.00 -20.25
CA ASP A 232 10.59 3.70 -21.33
C ASP A 232 9.10 3.79 -20.97
N PRO A 233 8.52 5.00 -20.78
CA PRO A 233 7.10 5.16 -20.53
C PRO A 233 6.21 4.50 -21.60
N ASN A 234 6.68 4.38 -22.84
CA ASN A 234 5.92 3.75 -23.93
C ASN A 234 5.83 2.23 -23.81
N SER A 235 6.62 1.60 -22.94
CA SER A 235 6.49 0.18 -22.59
C SER A 235 5.25 -0.11 -21.75
N TRP A 236 4.64 0.92 -21.16
CA TRP A 236 3.53 0.79 -20.23
C TRP A 236 2.20 1.20 -20.86
N SER A 237 1.23 0.29 -20.83
CA SER A 237 -0.16 0.57 -21.19
C SER A 237 -0.97 0.85 -19.93
N LYS A 238 -1.60 2.03 -19.86
CA LYS A 238 -2.49 2.44 -18.77
C LYS A 238 -3.94 2.06 -19.05
N SER A 239 -4.60 1.39 -18.11
CA SER A 239 -6.03 1.10 -18.20
C SER A 239 -6.84 2.42 -18.21
N PRO A 240 -7.78 2.60 -19.16
CA PRO A 240 -8.62 3.80 -19.21
C PRO A 240 -9.72 3.82 -18.14
N VAL A 241 -9.95 2.69 -17.46
CA VAL A 241 -10.98 2.51 -16.42
C VAL A 241 -10.36 1.93 -15.16
N PRO A 242 -10.94 2.19 -13.97
CA PRO A 242 -10.48 1.54 -12.75
C PRO A 242 -10.71 0.02 -12.83
N VAL A 243 -9.72 -0.75 -12.39
CA VAL A 243 -9.74 -2.21 -12.34
C VAL A 243 -10.29 -2.74 -11.00
N PHE A 244 -10.38 -1.88 -9.99
CA PHE A 244 -11.01 -2.19 -8.70
C PHE A 244 -11.56 -0.91 -8.08
N LYS A 245 -12.81 -0.93 -7.58
CA LYS A 245 -13.51 0.28 -7.11
C LYS A 245 -14.61 -0.05 -6.11
N THR A 246 -15.19 0.99 -5.53
CA THR A 246 -16.39 0.95 -4.68
C THR A 246 -17.46 -0.03 -5.20
N CYS A 247 -17.94 -0.91 -4.32
CA CYS A 247 -19.05 -1.82 -4.54
C CYS A 247 -20.14 -1.54 -3.50
N ALA A 248 -21.09 -0.67 -3.85
CA ALA A 248 -22.19 -0.28 -2.95
C ALA A 248 -23.10 -1.47 -2.60
N GLU A 249 -23.26 -2.45 -3.50
CA GLU A 249 -24.03 -3.67 -3.25
C GLU A 249 -23.43 -4.51 -2.11
N ASN A 250 -22.10 -4.48 -1.96
CA ASN A 250 -21.39 -5.15 -0.87
C ASN A 250 -21.10 -4.22 0.32
N GLY A 251 -21.56 -2.96 0.27
CA GLY A 251 -21.31 -1.96 1.31
C GLY A 251 -19.83 -1.56 1.41
N GLN A 252 -19.06 -1.66 0.34
CA GLN A 252 -17.62 -1.41 0.34
C GLN A 252 -17.24 -0.17 -0.46
N TYR A 253 -16.56 0.77 0.19
CA TYR A 253 -16.31 2.11 -0.34
C TYR A 253 -14.84 2.50 -0.27
N GLY A 254 -14.33 2.99 -1.40
CA GLY A 254 -12.96 3.49 -1.55
C GLY A 254 -11.88 2.41 -1.39
N PRO A 255 -11.93 1.28 -2.12
CA PRO A 255 -10.87 0.29 -2.04
C PRO A 255 -9.59 0.81 -2.72
N GLY A 256 -8.44 0.62 -2.08
CA GLY A 256 -7.16 0.98 -2.69
C GLY A 256 -5.96 0.73 -1.80
N HIS A 257 -4.85 1.37 -2.18
CA HIS A 257 -3.48 1.19 -1.69
C HIS A 257 -3.21 -0.30 -1.43
N ASN A 258 -3.24 -1.08 -2.51
CA ASN A 258 -3.15 -2.53 -2.42
C ASN A 258 -1.71 -3.02 -2.44
N SER A 259 -1.50 -4.23 -1.95
CA SER A 259 -0.31 -5.05 -2.16
C SER A 259 -0.73 -6.42 -2.70
N PHE A 260 0.25 -7.26 -3.03
CA PHE A 260 0.01 -8.62 -3.51
C PHE A 260 0.79 -9.65 -2.70
N THR A 261 0.17 -10.79 -2.46
CA THR A 261 0.79 -11.95 -1.82
C THR A 261 0.27 -13.25 -2.43
N LYS A 262 0.76 -14.39 -1.96
CA LYS A 262 0.29 -15.71 -2.40
C LYS A 262 -0.58 -16.38 -1.33
N SER A 263 -1.53 -17.22 -1.74
CA SER A 263 -2.29 -18.10 -0.84
C SER A 263 -1.41 -19.03 -0.02
N GLU A 264 -1.98 -19.64 1.02
CA GLU A 264 -1.27 -20.51 1.97
C GLU A 264 -0.53 -21.66 1.26
N ASP A 265 -1.15 -22.23 0.23
CA ASP A 265 -0.58 -23.29 -0.62
C ASP A 265 0.26 -22.77 -1.80
N GLY A 266 0.35 -21.45 -1.98
CA GLY A 266 1.11 -20.80 -3.04
C GLY A 266 0.47 -20.84 -4.43
N THR A 267 -0.77 -21.33 -4.54
CA THR A 267 -1.43 -21.54 -5.84
C THR A 267 -2.21 -20.35 -6.37
N GLU A 268 -2.63 -19.42 -5.51
CA GLU A 268 -3.43 -18.25 -5.88
C GLU A 268 -2.67 -16.96 -5.59
N ASP A 269 -2.81 -15.98 -6.49
CA ASP A 269 -2.45 -14.59 -6.23
C ASP A 269 -3.56 -13.92 -5.43
N LEU A 270 -3.18 -13.17 -4.42
CA LEU A 270 -4.10 -12.46 -3.53
C LEU A 270 -3.80 -10.97 -3.57
N MET A 271 -4.85 -10.17 -3.76
CA MET A 271 -4.81 -8.73 -3.59
C MET A 271 -5.16 -8.40 -2.14
N VAL A 272 -4.26 -7.72 -1.44
CA VAL A 272 -4.52 -7.19 -0.10
C VAL A 272 -4.73 -5.69 -0.24
N TYR A 273 -5.81 -5.14 0.31
CA TYR A 273 -6.20 -3.74 0.09
C TYR A 273 -6.92 -3.18 1.31
N HIS A 274 -7.01 -1.85 1.45
CA HIS A 274 -7.89 -1.27 2.46
C HIS A 274 -9.23 -0.85 1.86
N CYS A 275 -10.29 -0.82 2.67
CA CYS A 275 -11.60 -0.27 2.27
C CYS A 275 -12.40 0.18 3.50
N ARG A 276 -13.38 1.07 3.32
CA ARG A 276 -14.38 1.43 4.36
C ARG A 276 -15.69 0.68 4.14
N ASN A 277 -16.49 0.56 5.19
CA ASN A 277 -17.84 -0.01 5.16
C ASN A 277 -18.97 1.05 5.25
N TYR A 278 -18.65 2.34 5.15
CA TYR A 278 -19.61 3.45 5.12
C TYR A 278 -19.12 4.61 4.23
N THR A 279 -20.06 5.49 3.86
CA THR A 279 -19.82 6.64 2.97
C THR A 279 -19.73 7.98 3.68
N GLU A 280 -20.43 8.16 4.80
CA GLU A 280 -20.47 9.43 5.52
C GLU A 280 -19.28 9.56 6.47
N ILE A 281 -18.24 10.27 6.03
CA ILE A 281 -17.05 10.56 6.82
C ILE A 281 -17.19 11.94 7.47
N LYS A 282 -17.00 12.02 8.79
CA LYS A 282 -17.04 13.29 9.53
C LYS A 282 -15.63 13.84 9.68
N GLY A 283 -15.35 14.99 9.05
CA GLY A 283 -14.04 15.62 9.07
C GLY A 283 -13.17 15.15 7.90
N ASP A 284 -11.85 15.24 8.06
CA ASP A 284 -10.89 14.79 7.05
C ASP A 284 -10.83 13.25 7.02
N PRO A 285 -11.07 12.61 5.85
CA PRO A 285 -10.95 11.16 5.69
C PRO A 285 -9.60 10.57 6.10
N LEU A 286 -8.53 11.36 6.13
CA LEU A 286 -7.24 10.89 6.62
C LEU A 286 -7.28 10.50 8.11
N PHE A 287 -8.07 11.19 8.94
CA PHE A 287 -8.13 10.98 10.39
C PHE A 287 -9.29 10.07 10.82
N ASP A 288 -10.06 9.55 9.88
CA ASP A 288 -11.03 8.49 10.12
C ASP A 288 -10.30 7.13 10.12
N PRO A 289 -10.26 6.40 11.26
CA PRO A 289 -9.42 5.22 11.42
C PRO A 289 -9.98 3.97 10.74
N ASN A 290 -11.17 4.02 10.15
CA ASN A 290 -11.90 2.82 9.72
C ASN A 290 -11.63 2.41 8.28
N ARG A 291 -10.41 2.66 7.79
CA ARG A 291 -9.88 1.88 6.68
C ARG A 291 -9.45 0.53 7.26
N HIS A 292 -9.96 -0.55 6.68
CA HIS A 292 -9.71 -1.91 7.16
C HIS A 292 -8.98 -2.69 6.09
N ALA A 293 -7.96 -3.45 6.47
CA ALA A 293 -7.25 -4.34 5.58
C ALA A 293 -8.15 -5.53 5.22
N ARG A 294 -8.16 -5.87 3.93
CA ARG A 294 -9.02 -6.87 3.29
C ARG A 294 -8.19 -7.68 2.30
N VAL A 295 -8.73 -8.83 1.89
CA VAL A 295 -8.11 -9.68 0.89
C VAL A 295 -9.14 -10.14 -0.14
N GLY A 296 -8.70 -10.26 -1.39
CA GLY A 296 -9.44 -10.83 -2.51
C GLY A 296 -8.54 -11.72 -3.37
N VAL A 297 -9.11 -12.75 -3.99
CA VAL A 297 -8.37 -13.62 -4.91
C VAL A 297 -8.28 -12.95 -6.27
N VAL A 298 -7.06 -12.85 -6.83
CA VAL A 298 -6.84 -12.41 -8.20
C VAL A 298 -7.14 -13.56 -9.14
N ARG A 299 -8.04 -13.33 -10.10
CA ARG A 299 -8.33 -14.29 -11.16
C ARG A 299 -7.54 -13.91 -12.40
N TRP A 300 -7.13 -14.92 -13.17
CA TRP A 300 -6.38 -14.70 -14.40
C TRP A 300 -7.29 -14.99 -15.60
N THR A 301 -7.37 -14.02 -16.51
CA THR A 301 -8.14 -14.08 -17.75
C THR A 301 -7.22 -13.90 -18.96
N GLU A 302 -7.74 -14.08 -20.17
CA GLU A 302 -6.96 -13.81 -21.40
C GLU A 302 -6.55 -12.33 -21.52
N ASP A 303 -7.27 -11.41 -20.87
CA ASP A 303 -7.03 -9.97 -20.91
C ASP A 303 -6.14 -9.47 -19.74
N GLY A 304 -5.70 -10.37 -18.85
CA GLY A 304 -4.91 -10.04 -17.67
C GLY A 304 -5.63 -10.31 -16.34
N PRO A 305 -5.23 -9.64 -15.23
CA PRO A 305 -5.79 -9.88 -13.91
C PRO A 305 -7.22 -9.33 -13.80
N ASP A 306 -8.13 -10.17 -13.29
CA ASP A 306 -9.45 -9.80 -12.84
C ASP A 306 -9.48 -9.80 -11.30
N PHE A 307 -9.54 -8.60 -10.73
CA PHE A 307 -9.61 -8.38 -9.28
C PHE A 307 -11.04 -8.52 -8.73
N GLY A 308 -12.05 -8.65 -9.59
CA GLY A 308 -13.46 -8.70 -9.20
C GLY A 308 -13.95 -7.41 -8.54
N VAL A 309 -14.71 -7.55 -7.45
CA VAL A 309 -15.20 -6.43 -6.63
C VAL A 309 -14.88 -6.70 -5.16
N PRO A 310 -14.75 -5.66 -4.31
CA PRO A 310 -14.57 -5.84 -2.88
C PRO A 310 -15.67 -6.73 -2.29
N ALA A 311 -15.30 -7.86 -1.70
CA ALA A 311 -16.23 -8.80 -1.07
C ALA A 311 -16.86 -8.18 0.19
N PRO A 312 -18.13 -8.50 0.52
CA PRO A 312 -18.80 -8.00 1.73
C PRO A 312 -18.06 -8.44 3.01
N ASP A 313 -18.42 -7.84 4.15
CA ASP A 313 -17.90 -8.24 5.45
C ASP A 313 -18.40 -9.65 5.85
N ASP A 314 -17.45 -10.50 6.27
CA ASP A 314 -17.72 -11.84 6.83
C ASP A 314 -17.70 -11.83 8.35
N VAL A 315 -16.92 -10.91 8.94
CA VAL A 315 -16.81 -10.70 10.37
C VAL A 315 -17.14 -9.25 10.74
N TRP A 316 -17.39 -9.01 12.02
CA TRP A 316 -17.77 -7.71 12.55
C TRP A 316 -16.75 -6.63 12.19
N THR A 317 -17.29 -5.49 11.77
CA THR A 317 -16.54 -4.30 11.37
C THR A 317 -17.08 -3.08 12.12
N PRO A 318 -16.23 -2.24 12.74
CA PRO A 318 -16.67 -1.07 13.48
C PRO A 318 -17.24 0.00 12.56
N THR A 319 -18.16 0.81 13.10
CA THR A 319 -18.57 2.09 12.51
C THR A 319 -18.28 3.27 13.45
N SER A 320 -17.78 3.01 14.66
CA SER A 320 -17.28 4.05 15.56
C SER A 320 -15.89 4.49 15.13
N THR A 321 -15.56 5.77 15.30
CA THR A 321 -14.23 6.31 15.00
C THR A 321 -13.29 6.22 16.21
N GLU A 322 -13.57 5.33 17.16
CA GLU A 322 -12.67 5.07 18.28
C GLU A 322 -11.53 4.17 17.80
N VAL A 323 -10.30 4.53 18.14
CA VAL A 323 -9.13 3.68 17.86
C VAL A 323 -9.23 2.44 18.75
N LEU A 324 -9.26 1.28 18.11
CA LEU A 324 -9.32 -0.04 18.73
C LEU A 324 -7.93 -0.47 19.21
N PRO A 325 -7.84 -1.39 20.20
CA PRO A 325 -6.59 -2.07 20.48
C PRO A 325 -6.09 -2.85 19.24
N ALA A 326 -4.79 -3.11 19.18
CA ALA A 326 -4.13 -3.74 18.02
C ALA A 326 -4.71 -5.11 17.60
N ASP A 327 -5.32 -5.85 18.55
CA ASP A 327 -5.98 -7.13 18.32
C ASP A 327 -7.46 -7.00 17.86
N GLY A 328 -7.91 -5.76 17.63
CA GLY A 328 -9.26 -5.39 17.22
C GLY A 328 -10.31 -5.46 18.34
N GLY A 329 -9.91 -5.85 19.55
CA GLY A 329 -10.79 -5.96 20.70
C GLY A 329 -11.72 -7.19 20.69
N PRO A 330 -12.74 -7.20 21.57
CA PRO A 330 -13.53 -8.41 21.86
C PRO A 330 -14.47 -8.83 20.72
N LEU A 331 -14.83 -7.92 19.82
CA LEU A 331 -15.74 -8.21 18.70
C LEU A 331 -15.00 -8.64 17.42
N ALA A 332 -13.68 -8.38 17.32
CA ALA A 332 -12.91 -8.72 16.14
C ALA A 332 -12.93 -10.24 15.86
N GLY A 333 -13.27 -10.60 14.62
CA GLY A 333 -13.44 -11.98 14.17
C GLY A 333 -14.82 -12.59 14.44
N THR A 334 -15.76 -11.85 15.06
CA THR A 334 -17.14 -12.33 15.24
C THR A 334 -17.85 -12.40 13.90
N PRO A 335 -18.38 -13.55 13.45
CA PRO A 335 -19.05 -13.64 12.15
C PRO A 335 -20.28 -12.72 12.06
N VAL A 336 -20.51 -12.12 10.88
CA VAL A 336 -21.74 -11.38 10.59
C VAL A 336 -22.89 -12.38 10.43
N SER A 337 -24.04 -12.12 11.08
CA SER A 337 -25.27 -12.88 10.84
C SER A 337 -25.75 -12.59 9.41
N ARG A 338 -25.77 -13.62 8.56
CA ARG A 338 -26.42 -13.54 7.25
C ARG A 338 -27.87 -13.99 7.43
N ASP A 339 -28.78 -13.02 7.54
CA ASP A 339 -30.23 -13.25 7.57
C ASP A 339 -30.78 -13.63 6.19
#